data_AF-A0A9D6YB70-F1
#
_entry.id   AF-A0A9D6YB70-F1
#
_cell.length_a   1.000
_cell.length_b   1.000
_cell.length_c   1.000
_cell.angle_alpha   90.00
_cell.angle_beta   90.00
_cell.angle_gamma   90.00
#
_symmetry.space_group_name_H-M   'P 1'
#
loop_
_entity.id
_entity.type
_entity.pdbx_description
1 polymer ?
#
loop_
_entity_poly.entity_id
_entity_poly.type
_entity_poly.pdbx_seq_one_letter_code
_entity_poly.pdbx_strand_id
1 'polypeptide(L)' 'MTAVAKLFNTGGSQAVRLPKEFRFPGKAVRLRRTKGGIVQILPHDDLEERRARFLKLAGSCPDLPDVPRHTTPDSPREW' A
#
# COMPACT_ATOMS: atom_id res chain seq x y z
N MET A 1 -2.88 5.57 16.88
CA MET A 1 -2.18 6.86 17.15
C MET A 1 -2.66 7.88 16.14
N THR A 2 -2.99 9.09 16.59
CA THR A 2 -3.46 10.20 15.76
C THR A 2 -2.60 11.43 16.06
N ALA A 3 -2.24 12.20 15.03
CA ALA A 3 -1.54 13.46 15.20
C ALA A 3 -2.09 14.50 14.22
N VAL A 4 -2.07 15.77 14.64
CA VAL A 4 -2.40 16.89 13.77
C VAL A 4 -1.13 17.35 13.08
N ALA A 5 -1.14 17.38 11.76
CA ALA A 5 -0.03 17.82 10.93
C ALA A 5 -0.36 19.15 10.25
N LYS A 6 0.67 19.96 10.00
CA LYS A 6 0.51 21.24 9.29
C LYS A 6 0.48 21.01 7.78
N LEU A 7 -0.51 21.62 7.12
CA LEU A 7 -0.53 21.80 5.67
C LEU A 7 0.29 23.03 5.28
N PHE A 8 1.01 22.93 4.18
CA PHE A 8 1.78 24.03 3.61
C PHE A 8 1.93 23.84 2.10
N ASN A 9 2.45 24.85 1.42
CA ASN A 9 2.72 24.78 -0.01
C ASN A 9 4.22 24.62 -0.26
N THR A 10 4.58 23.83 -1.26
CA THR A 10 5.94 23.69 -1.78
C THR A 10 5.91 23.89 -3.29
N GLY A 11 6.38 25.05 -3.76
CA GLY A 11 6.13 25.49 -5.13
C GLY A 11 4.63 25.54 -5.42
N GLY A 12 4.20 24.92 -6.53
CA GLY A 12 2.79 24.82 -6.93
C GLY A 12 1.99 23.68 -6.29
N SER A 13 2.59 22.92 -5.36
CA SER A 13 1.96 21.73 -4.76
C SER A 13 1.59 21.94 -3.29
N GLN A 14 0.54 21.26 -2.84
CA GLN A 14 0.20 21.14 -1.43
C GLN A 14 1.01 20.01 -0.78
N ALA A 15 1.46 20.21 0.46
CA ALA A 15 2.26 19.28 1.22
C ALA A 15 1.81 19.20 2.69
N VAL A 16 2.14 18.09 3.35
CA VAL A 16 1.89 17.83 4.77
C VAL A 16 3.23 17.63 5.47
N ARG A 17 3.45 18.29 6.61
CA ARG A 17 4.64 18.07 7.43
C ARG A 17 4.46 16.82 8.29
N LEU A 18 5.16 15.73 7.95
CA LEU A 18 5.11 14.48 8.72
C LEU A 18 5.73 14.65 10.12
N PRO A 19 4.98 14.39 11.21
CA PRO A 19 5.52 14.30 12.56
C PRO A 19 6.57 13.19 12.68
N LYS A 20 7.41 13.24 13.71
CA LYS A 20 8.59 12.36 13.84
C LYS A 20 8.19 10.88 13.88
N GLU A 21 7.13 10.57 14.59
CA GLU A 21 6.57 9.24 14.80
C GLU A 21 5.93 8.63 13.54
N PHE A 22 5.65 9.43 12.50
CA PHE A 22 5.10 8.97 11.22
C PHE A 22 6.12 9.03 10.07
N ARG A 23 7.40 9.26 10.35
CA ARG A 23 8.43 9.30 9.30
C ARG A 23 8.62 7.92 8.66
N PHE A 24 8.71 7.90 7.34
CA PHE A 24 9.00 6.70 6.57
C PHE A 24 10.50 6.60 6.26
N PRO A 25 11.07 5.39 6.19
CA PRO A 25 12.37 5.18 5.58
C PRO A 25 12.29 5.43 4.06
N GLY A 26 13.41 5.81 3.45
CA GLY A 26 13.51 6.01 2.00
C GLY A 26 13.19 7.44 1.53
N LYS A 27 12.90 7.57 0.22
CA LYS A 27 12.71 8.87 -0.45
C LYS A 27 11.35 9.04 -1.13
N ALA A 28 10.55 7.99 -1.20
CA ALA A 28 9.28 7.99 -1.91
C ALA A 28 8.20 7.21 -1.14
N VAL A 29 6.95 7.61 -1.34
CA VAL A 29 5.75 6.96 -0.81
C VAL A 29 4.69 6.90 -1.89
N ARG A 30 3.81 5.91 -1.81
CA ARG A 30 2.63 5.82 -2.68
C ARG A 30 1.42 6.41 -1.97
N LEU A 31 0.70 7.29 -2.66
CA LEU A 31 -0.55 7.89 -2.16
C LEU A 31 -1.75 7.23 -2.84
N ARG A 32 -2.77 6.87 -2.05
CA ARG A 32 -4.05 6.38 -2.58
C ARG A 32 -5.20 7.15 -1.93
N ARG A 33 -6.10 7.69 -2.76
CA ARG A 33 -7.34 8.31 -2.29
C ARG A 33 -8.37 7.22 -2.00
N THR A 34 -8.99 7.28 -0.84
CA THR A 34 -10.07 6.36 -0.43
C THR A 34 -11.43 7.04 -0.58
N LYS A 35 -12.52 6.25 -0.60
CA LYS A 35 -13.89 6.76 -0.72
C LYS A 35 -14.29 7.70 0.43
N GLY A 36 -13.69 7.55 1.62
CA GLY A 36 -13.92 8.43 2.77
C GLY A 36 -13.10 9.73 2.76
N GLY A 37 -12.46 10.09 1.65
CA GLY A 37 -11.64 11.30 1.54
C GLY A 37 -10.25 11.21 2.18
N ILE A 38 -9.93 10.09 2.83
CA ILE A 38 -8.63 9.85 3.46
C ILE A 38 -7.58 9.52 2.38
N VAL A 39 -6.40 10.14 2.48
CA VAL A 39 -5.22 9.77 1.71
C VAL A 39 -4.44 8.72 2.49
N GLN A 40 -4.36 7.50 1.95
CA GLN A 40 -3.50 6.45 2.47
C GLN A 40 -2.08 6.64 1.93
N ILE A 41 -1.10 6.71 2.82
CA ILE A 41 0.32 6.79 2.50
C ILE A 41 0.93 5.44 2.77
N LEU A 42 1.49 4.82 1.74
CA LEU A 42 2.17 3.53 1.83
C LEU A 42 3.65 3.73 1.52
N PRO A 43 4.57 2.97 2.16
CA PRO A 43 5.93 2.88 1.68
C PRO A 43 5.93 2.60 0.18
N HIS A 44 6.79 3.30 -0.56
CA HIS A 44 6.97 2.98 -1.96
C HIS A 44 7.80 1.69 -2.03
N ASP A 45 7.12 0.56 -2.23
CA ASP A 45 7.80 -0.71 -2.48
C ASP A 45 8.67 -0.56 -3.73
N ASP A 46 9.94 -0.92 -3.61
CA ASP A 46 10.80 -1.08 -4.76
C ASP A 46 10.26 -2.25 -5.60
N LEU A 47 10.06 -2.00 -6.90
CA LEU A 47 9.53 -2.99 -7.82
C LEU A 47 10.42 -4.25 -7.83
N GLU A 48 11.74 -4.07 -7.75
CA GLU A 48 12.71 -5.17 -7.71
C GLU A 48 12.61 -5.95 -6.40
N GLU A 49 12.46 -5.28 -5.26
CA GLU A 49 12.30 -5.97 -3.98
C GLU A 49 10.99 -6.78 -3.94
N ARG A 50 9.90 -6.21 -4.45
CA ARG A 50 8.62 -6.91 -4.60
C ARG A 50 8.75 -8.11 -5.54
N ARG A 51 9.44 -7.95 -6.67
CA ARG A 51 9.69 -9.01 -7.64
C ARG A 51 10.52 -10.14 -7.02
N ALA A 52 11.59 -9.80 -6.30
CA ALA A 52 12.42 -10.78 -5.60
C ALA A 52 11.63 -11.57 -4.55
N ARG A 53 10.80 -10.89 -3.73
CA ARG A 53 9.89 -11.55 -2.77
C ARG A 53 8.91 -12.48 -3.48
N PHE A 54 8.33 -12.04 -4.59
CA PHE A 54 7.40 -12.86 -5.39
C PHE A 54 8.09 -14.10 -5.96
N LEU A 55 9.28 -13.96 -6.58
CA LEU A 55 10.04 -15.08 -7.13
C LEU A 55 10.41 -16.10 -6.03
N LYS A 56 10.79 -15.62 -4.84
CA LYS A 56 11.06 -16.49 -3.68
C LYS A 56 9.82 -17.27 -3.23
N LEU A 57 8.65 -16.62 -3.25
CA LEU A 57 7.37 -17.24 -2.88
C LEU A 57 6.87 -18.21 -3.97
N ALA A 58 7.03 -17.87 -5.23
CA ALA A 58 6.56 -18.69 -6.35
C ALA A 58 7.20 -20.09 -6.37
N GLY A 59 8.44 -20.21 -5.90
CA GLY A 59 9.12 -21.50 -5.75
C GLY A 59 8.91 -22.19 -4.38
N SER A 60 8.20 -21.56 -3.43
CA SER A 60 8.12 -22.07 -2.06
C SER A 60 7.04 -23.14 -1.85
N CYS A 61 6.25 -23.46 -2.88
CA CYS A 61 5.22 -24.49 -2.83
C CYS A 61 5.37 -25.41 -4.06
N PRO A 62 6.34 -26.33 -4.03
CA PRO A 62 6.63 -27.22 -5.16
C PRO A 62 5.45 -28.16 -5.48
N ASP A 63 4.64 -28.48 -4.48
CA ASP A 63 3.49 -29.38 -4.59
C ASP A 63 2.16 -28.63 -4.56
N LEU A 64 2.12 -27.36 -4.98
CA LEU A 64 0.87 -26.61 -5.05
C LEU A 64 -0.05 -27.31 -6.07
N PRO A 65 -1.17 -27.91 -5.63
CA PRO A 65 -2.06 -28.60 -6.56
C PRO A 65 -2.64 -27.58 -7.54
N ASP A 66 -2.80 -27.98 -8.79
CA ASP A 66 -3.57 -27.20 -9.76
C ASP A 66 -5.04 -27.25 -9.35
N VAL A 67 -5.48 -26.25 -8.57
CA VAL A 67 -6.85 -26.15 -8.08
C VAL A 67 -7.68 -25.43 -9.15
N PRO A 68 -8.72 -26.06 -9.71
CA PRO A 68 -9.62 -25.40 -10.65
C PRO A 68 -10.17 -24.11 -10.06
N ARG A 69 -10.38 -23.10 -10.91
CA ARG A 69 -10.99 -21.83 -10.50
C ARG A 69 -12.31 -22.11 -9.77
N HIS A 70 -12.41 -21.63 -8.53
CA HIS A 70 -13.65 -21.72 -7.78
C HIS A 70 -14.75 -20.86 -8.43
N THR A 71 -15.97 -21.38 -8.45
CA THR A 71 -17.13 -20.73 -9.09
C THR A 71 -18.09 -20.08 -8.10
N THR A 72 -17.77 -20.08 -6.80
CA THR A 72 -18.65 -19.48 -5.79
C THR A 72 -18.82 -18.00 -6.06
N PRO A 73 -20.07 -17.53 -6.14
CA PRO A 73 -20.34 -16.11 -6.30
C PRO A 73 -19.83 -15.34 -5.09
N ASP A 74 -19.34 -14.13 -5.33
CA ASP A 74 -18.94 -13.22 -4.27
C ASP A 74 -20.11 -13.04 -3.30
N SER A 75 -19.84 -13.21 -2.00
CA SER A 75 -20.84 -12.88 -0.99
C SER A 75 -21.19 -11.39 -1.08
N PRO A 76 -22.48 -11.03 -1.02
CA PRO A 76 -22.89 -9.64 -0.97
C PRO A 76 -22.14 -8.95 0.17
N ARG A 77 -21.44 -7.86 -0.14
CA ARG A 77 -20.86 -7.03 0.91
C ARG A 77 -21.95 -6.08 1.39
N GLU A 78 -22.48 -6.32 2.58
CA GLU A 78 -23.30 -5.36 3.29
C GLU A 78 -22.40 -4.21 3.78
N TRP A 79 -22.33 -3.13 3.01
CA TRP A 79 -21.78 -1.85 3.41
C TRP A 79 -22.74 -0.73 3.03
#